data_AF-A0A0F9QNQ2-F1
#
_entry.id   AF-A0A0F9QNQ2-F1
#
_cell.length_a   1.000
_cell.length_b   1.000
_cell.length_c   1.000
_cell.angle_alpha   90.00
_cell.angle_beta   90.00
_cell.angle_gamma   90.00
#
_symmetry.space_group_name_H-M   'P 1'
#
loop_
_entity.id
_entity.type
_entity.pdbx_description
1 polymer ?
#
loop_
_entity_poly.entity_id
_entity_poly.type
_entity_poly.pdbx_seq_one_letter_code
_entity_poly.pdbx_strand_id
1 'polypeptide(L)'
;MENMNNAKKLENGKLKDILRKINTDSQTQAIYDSRLNRIMNFLGKTTGFKITAIKESGSRGKQTDVRKSDVDIIFCTGRNQDKNIILKNLLMRAKKGFKKNTKVHKTNKAVHIDFLKPKCNIDIVYLTNQEFKQEKMKIAQIKKFRPLHKNAIKLVKYALSRAKQKNIASHEVELACLTFNYNSLADCVYHLVTYFSGRLKQNRSSVDRVLNFLL
;
A
#
# COMPACT_ATOMS: atom_id res chain seq x y z
N MET A 1 32.83 33.74 -9.43
CA MET A 1 31.90 33.25 -8.39
C MET A 1 30.55 33.04 -9.07
N GLU A 2 30.31 31.83 -9.54
CA GLU A 2 29.03 31.46 -10.15
C GLU A 2 27.95 31.38 -9.06
N ASN A 3 26.86 32.11 -9.27
CA ASN A 3 25.62 32.01 -8.51
C ASN A 3 25.03 30.60 -8.67
N MET A 4 25.40 29.67 -7.78
CA MET A 4 24.70 28.40 -7.65
C MET A 4 23.52 28.52 -6.68
N ASN A 5 22.39 27.97 -7.15
CA ASN A 5 21.23 27.50 -6.39
C ASN A 5 20.09 28.49 -6.10
N ASN A 6 19.36 28.84 -7.17
CA ASN A 6 17.90 28.75 -7.13
C ASN A 6 17.48 27.26 -6.96
N ALA A 7 17.73 26.68 -5.79
CA ALA A 7 17.17 25.38 -5.45
C ALA A 7 15.65 25.55 -5.33
N LYS A 8 14.89 24.97 -6.27
CA LYS A 8 13.43 24.94 -6.20
C LYS A 8 13.02 24.31 -4.87
N LYS A 9 12.46 25.11 -3.97
CA LYS A 9 12.06 24.69 -2.63
C LYS A 9 10.69 24.02 -2.68
N LEU A 10 10.50 22.97 -1.88
CA LEU A 10 9.19 22.35 -1.71
C LEU A 10 8.24 23.35 -1.04
N GLU A 11 7.12 23.63 -1.69
CA GLU A 11 6.11 24.55 -1.18
C GLU A 11 4.86 23.81 -0.69
N ASN A 12 4.42 24.09 0.53
CA ASN A 12 3.27 23.42 1.13
C ASN A 12 1.98 23.57 0.30
N GLY A 13 1.79 24.70 -0.39
CA GLY A 13 0.65 24.92 -1.29
C GLY A 13 0.64 23.91 -2.44
N LYS A 14 1.76 23.80 -3.16
CA LYS A 14 1.92 22.87 -4.28
C LYS A 14 1.76 21.41 -3.87
N LEU A 15 2.32 21.03 -2.71
CA LEU A 15 2.17 19.69 -2.15
C LEU A 15 0.70 19.35 -1.84
N LYS A 16 -0.06 20.30 -1.27
CA LYS A 16 -1.50 20.12 -1.02
C LYS A 16 -2.29 19.95 -2.32
N ASP A 17 -1.92 20.66 -3.38
CA ASP A 17 -2.60 20.53 -4.68
C ASP A 17 -2.32 19.20 -5.35
N ILE A 18 -1.09 18.69 -5.23
CA ILE A 18 -0.74 17.33 -5.67
C ILE A 18 -1.54 16.30 -4.87
N LEU A 19 -1.63 16.43 -3.54
CA LEU A 19 -2.42 15.53 -2.69
C LEU A 19 -3.89 15.48 -3.11
N ARG A 20 -4.50 16.64 -3.41
CA ARG A 20 -5.87 16.73 -3.94
C ARG A 20 -6.03 15.98 -5.26
N LYS A 21 -4.97 15.84 -6.07
CA LYS A 21 -5.02 15.09 -7.33
C LYS A 21 -4.76 13.59 -7.14
N ILE A 22 -3.98 13.18 -6.13
CA ILE A 22 -3.54 11.78 -5.97
C ILE A 22 -4.70 10.80 -5.72
N ASN A 23 -5.82 11.18 -5.08
CA ASN A 23 -6.88 10.24 -4.68
C ASN A 23 -8.34 10.65 -5.03
N THR A 24 -8.54 11.47 -6.06
CA THR A 24 -9.86 12.06 -6.40
C THR A 24 -10.79 11.25 -7.31
N ASP A 25 -10.45 10.02 -7.67
CA ASP A 25 -11.30 9.24 -8.58
C ASP A 25 -12.38 8.45 -7.81
N SER A 26 -13.59 9.00 -7.77
CA SER A 26 -14.77 8.37 -7.15
C SER A 26 -15.11 7.03 -7.78
N GLN A 27 -14.85 6.85 -9.08
CA GLN A 27 -15.05 5.57 -9.76
C GLN A 27 -14.06 4.52 -9.24
N THR A 28 -12.78 4.88 -9.07
CA THR A 28 -11.78 3.99 -8.46
C THR A 28 -12.17 3.61 -7.02
N GLN A 29 -12.70 4.55 -6.24
CA GLN A 29 -13.21 4.27 -4.89
C GLN A 29 -14.36 3.26 -4.91
N ALA A 30 -15.38 3.49 -5.74
CA ALA A 30 -16.52 2.57 -5.86
C ALA A 30 -16.10 1.17 -6.33
N ILE A 31 -15.13 1.07 -7.25
CA ILE A 31 -14.55 -0.20 -7.69
C ILE A 31 -13.89 -0.91 -6.50
N TYR A 32 -13.05 -0.18 -5.74
CA TYR A 32 -12.38 -0.71 -4.56
C TYR A 32 -13.37 -1.27 -3.54
N ASP A 33 -14.38 -0.48 -3.16
CA ASP A 33 -15.37 -0.87 -2.17
C ASP A 33 -16.21 -2.07 -2.64
N SER A 34 -16.55 -2.12 -3.93
CA SER A 34 -17.17 -3.28 -4.56
C SER A 34 -16.30 -4.54 -4.43
N ARG A 35 -14.99 -4.44 -4.67
CA ARG A 35 -14.05 -5.56 -4.52
C ARG A 35 -13.87 -5.99 -3.07
N LEU A 36 -13.72 -5.02 -2.17
CA LEU A 36 -13.62 -5.26 -0.72
C LEU A 36 -14.86 -6.02 -0.21
N ASN A 37 -16.06 -5.54 -0.51
CA ASN A 37 -17.30 -6.21 -0.11
C ASN A 37 -17.40 -7.63 -0.68
N ARG A 38 -17.00 -7.82 -1.94
CA ARG A 38 -17.00 -9.13 -2.58
C ARG A 38 -16.05 -10.11 -1.89
N ILE A 39 -14.83 -9.68 -1.53
CA ILE A 39 -13.90 -10.57 -0.84
C ILE A 39 -14.33 -10.86 0.60
N MET A 40 -14.86 -9.88 1.32
CA MET A 40 -15.39 -10.09 2.67
C MET A 40 -16.51 -11.13 2.69
N ASN A 41 -17.43 -11.07 1.71
CA ASN A 41 -18.48 -12.06 1.54
C ASN A 41 -17.94 -13.45 1.18
N PHE A 42 -16.95 -13.51 0.28
CA PHE A 42 -16.29 -14.78 -0.08
C PHE A 42 -15.64 -15.44 1.14
N LEU A 43 -14.86 -14.67 1.92
CA LEU A 43 -14.18 -15.15 3.11
C LEU A 43 -15.19 -15.62 4.17
N GLY A 44 -16.24 -14.84 4.43
CA GLY A 44 -17.23 -15.13 5.47
C GLY A 44 -18.17 -16.29 5.16
N LYS A 45 -18.47 -16.57 3.87
CA LYS A 45 -19.51 -17.55 3.51
C LYS A 45 -19.03 -18.74 2.68
N THR A 46 -17.93 -18.59 1.95
CA THR A 46 -17.60 -19.52 0.85
C THR A 46 -16.33 -20.33 1.11
N THR A 47 -15.48 -19.90 2.04
CA THR A 47 -14.18 -20.55 2.28
C THR A 47 -14.29 -21.86 3.06
N GLY A 48 -15.37 -22.09 3.80
CA GLY A 48 -15.51 -23.25 4.70
C GLY A 48 -14.47 -23.30 5.81
N PHE A 49 -13.65 -22.26 5.97
CA PHE A 49 -12.72 -22.14 7.07
C PHE A 49 -13.42 -21.51 8.27
N LYS A 50 -13.07 -21.95 9.48
CA LYS A 50 -13.41 -21.23 10.71
C LYS A 50 -12.50 -20.00 10.85
N ILE A 51 -12.76 -18.97 10.04
CA ILE A 51 -12.05 -17.69 10.09
C ILE A 51 -12.44 -16.97 11.38
N THR A 52 -11.46 -16.55 12.17
CA THR A 52 -11.68 -15.84 13.43
C THR A 52 -11.47 -14.34 13.30
N ALA A 53 -10.60 -13.92 12.40
CA ALA A 53 -10.37 -12.50 12.16
C ALA A 53 -9.98 -12.24 10.71
N ILE A 54 -10.46 -11.11 10.20
CA ILE A 54 -10.11 -10.56 8.88
C ILE A 54 -9.73 -9.11 9.10
N LYS A 55 -8.70 -8.64 8.39
CA LYS A 55 -8.30 -7.24 8.41
C LYS A 55 -7.84 -6.80 7.03
N GLU A 56 -8.32 -5.64 6.61
CA GLU A 56 -7.72 -4.91 5.50
C GLU A 56 -6.28 -4.50 5.86
N SER A 57 -5.35 -4.89 4.99
CA SER A 57 -3.92 -4.62 5.09
C SER A 57 -3.51 -3.66 3.98
N GLY A 58 -2.21 -3.59 3.69
CA GLY A 58 -1.69 -2.79 2.59
C GLY A 58 -1.89 -1.30 2.81
N SER A 59 -1.64 -0.52 1.76
CA SER A 59 -1.62 0.94 1.87
C SER A 59 -2.99 1.54 2.18
N ARG A 60 -4.08 0.93 1.70
CA ARG A 60 -5.47 1.32 2.00
C ARG A 60 -5.85 1.02 3.44
N GLY A 61 -5.56 -0.21 3.89
CA GLY A 61 -5.69 -0.60 5.28
C GLY A 61 -4.82 0.24 6.22
N LYS A 62 -3.82 0.99 5.72
CA LYS A 62 -2.98 1.91 6.49
C LYS A 62 -3.29 3.41 6.26
N GLN A 63 -4.20 3.74 5.34
CA GLN A 63 -4.56 5.11 4.92
C GLN A 63 -3.40 5.91 4.28
N THR A 64 -2.45 5.21 3.67
CA THR A 64 -1.22 5.72 3.05
C THR A 64 -1.18 5.43 1.55
N ASP A 65 -2.34 5.13 0.96
CA ASP A 65 -2.50 4.74 -0.43
C ASP A 65 -2.39 5.92 -1.40
N VAL A 66 -1.89 5.60 -2.59
CA VAL A 66 -1.86 6.46 -3.77
C VAL A 66 -2.63 5.76 -4.90
N ARG A 67 -3.44 6.51 -5.67
CA ARG A 67 -4.29 6.09 -6.82
C ARG A 67 -4.06 4.66 -7.34
N LYS A 68 -5.14 3.88 -7.44
CA LYS A 68 -5.20 2.45 -7.89
C LYS A 68 -4.57 1.48 -6.90
N SER A 69 -5.20 1.33 -5.74
CA SER A 69 -4.81 0.30 -4.79
C SER A 69 -5.55 -0.99 -5.07
N ASP A 70 -4.81 -2.08 -4.96
CA ASP A 70 -5.37 -3.41 -4.83
C ASP A 70 -5.95 -3.56 -3.41
N VAL A 71 -6.85 -4.53 -3.24
CA VAL A 71 -7.44 -4.89 -1.96
C VAL A 71 -6.53 -5.92 -1.29
N ASP A 72 -5.77 -5.48 -0.29
CA ASP A 72 -4.93 -6.35 0.52
C ASP A 72 -5.71 -6.84 1.75
N ILE A 73 -5.87 -8.15 1.93
CA ILE A 73 -6.54 -8.76 3.09
C ILE A 73 -5.58 -9.72 3.81
N ILE A 74 -5.49 -9.59 5.12
CA ILE A 74 -4.96 -10.62 6.00
C ILE A 74 -6.10 -11.30 6.76
N PHE A 75 -5.99 -12.61 7.00
CA PHE A 75 -6.92 -13.32 7.85
C PHE A 75 -6.23 -14.45 8.64
N CYS A 76 -6.85 -14.87 9.73
CA CYS A 76 -6.45 -16.04 10.49
C CYS A 76 -7.66 -16.94 10.82
N THR A 77 -7.37 -18.18 11.19
CA THR A 77 -8.37 -19.20 11.54
C THR A 77 -8.32 -19.52 13.03
N GLY A 78 -9.40 -20.09 13.57
CA GLY A 78 -9.50 -20.37 15.01
C GLY A 78 -8.36 -21.25 15.53
N ARG A 79 -7.98 -22.28 14.79
CA ARG A 79 -6.72 -23.01 14.98
C ARG A 79 -5.75 -22.63 13.87
N ASN A 80 -4.47 -22.51 14.20
CA ASN A 80 -3.43 -22.39 13.19
C ASN A 80 -3.46 -23.63 12.29
N GLN A 81 -3.32 -23.42 10.99
CA GLN A 81 -3.30 -24.46 9.98
C GLN A 81 -2.05 -24.29 9.12
N ASP A 82 -1.67 -25.36 8.42
CA ASP A 82 -0.58 -25.27 7.47
C ASP A 82 -0.91 -24.24 6.37
N LYS A 83 0.01 -23.30 6.16
CA LYS A 83 -0.18 -22.17 5.22
C LYS A 83 -0.33 -22.66 3.79
N ASN A 84 0.39 -23.70 3.37
CA ASN A 84 0.29 -24.23 2.01
C ASN A 84 -1.06 -24.91 1.77
N ILE A 85 -1.56 -25.68 2.75
CA ILE A 85 -2.89 -26.29 2.70
C ILE A 85 -3.97 -25.21 2.61
N ILE A 86 -3.92 -24.18 3.46
CA ILE A 86 -4.88 -23.07 3.42
C ILE A 86 -4.84 -22.37 2.06
N LEU A 87 -3.67 -21.96 1.57
CA LEU A 87 -3.55 -21.23 0.31
C LEU A 87 -3.98 -22.09 -0.88
N LYS A 88 -3.72 -23.40 -0.89
CA LYS A 88 -4.19 -24.34 -1.93
C LYS A 88 -5.71 -24.45 -1.93
N ASN A 89 -6.32 -24.62 -0.76
CA ASN A 89 -7.78 -24.71 -0.62
C ASN A 89 -8.46 -23.37 -0.97
N LEU A 90 -7.88 -22.25 -0.54
CA LEU A 90 -8.33 -20.91 -0.87
C LEU A 90 -8.28 -20.67 -2.38
N LEU A 91 -7.18 -21.05 -3.05
CA LEU A 91 -7.04 -20.97 -4.51
C LEU A 91 -8.15 -21.74 -5.23
N MET A 92 -8.39 -22.99 -4.82
CA MET A 92 -9.43 -23.82 -5.43
C MET A 92 -10.82 -23.17 -5.29
N ARG A 93 -11.14 -22.63 -4.10
CA ARG A 93 -12.43 -21.97 -3.85
C ARG A 93 -12.53 -20.63 -4.58
N ALA A 94 -11.45 -19.86 -4.64
CA ALA A 94 -11.40 -18.59 -5.37
C ALA A 94 -11.60 -18.82 -6.87
N LYS A 95 -10.98 -19.83 -7.48
CA LYS A 95 -11.24 -20.23 -8.87
C LYS A 95 -12.72 -20.57 -9.13
N LYS A 96 -13.41 -21.15 -8.15
CA LYS A 96 -14.86 -21.42 -8.24
C LYS A 96 -15.72 -20.17 -8.05
N GLY A 97 -15.35 -19.26 -7.15
CA GLY A 97 -16.12 -18.04 -6.82
C GLY A 97 -15.85 -16.82 -7.73
N PHE A 98 -14.72 -16.80 -8.43
CA PHE A 98 -14.28 -15.71 -9.29
C PHE A 98 -14.00 -16.25 -10.69
N LYS A 99 -15.06 -16.39 -11.50
CA LYS A 99 -15.01 -17.01 -12.84
C LYS A 99 -15.01 -16.02 -14.01
N LYS A 100 -15.65 -14.86 -13.90
CA LYS A 100 -15.74 -13.87 -15.00
C LYS A 100 -14.71 -12.76 -14.81
N ASN A 101 -13.94 -12.47 -15.86
CA ASN A 101 -12.99 -11.35 -15.93
C ASN A 101 -11.92 -11.33 -14.83
N THR A 102 -11.57 -12.50 -14.29
CA THR A 102 -10.59 -12.64 -13.21
C THR A 102 -9.58 -13.74 -13.50
N LYS A 103 -8.31 -13.49 -13.19
CA LYS A 103 -7.26 -14.52 -13.17
C LYS A 103 -6.92 -14.81 -11.70
N VAL A 104 -7.10 -16.07 -11.27
CA VAL A 104 -6.82 -16.48 -9.89
C VAL A 104 -5.57 -17.34 -9.85
N HIS A 105 -4.59 -16.93 -9.05
CA HIS A 105 -3.33 -17.65 -8.89
C HIS A 105 -2.82 -17.55 -7.45
N LYS A 106 -1.80 -18.35 -7.09
CA LYS A 106 -1.21 -18.31 -5.75
C LYS A 106 0.30 -18.11 -5.82
N THR A 107 0.84 -17.46 -4.80
CA THR A 107 2.27 -17.45 -4.48
C THR A 107 2.49 -18.24 -3.18
N ASN A 108 3.72 -18.24 -2.66
CA ASN A 108 4.01 -18.80 -1.34
C ASN A 108 3.44 -17.94 -0.18
N LYS A 109 3.02 -16.71 -0.48
CA LYS A 109 2.55 -15.74 0.53
C LYS A 109 1.06 -15.48 0.47
N ALA A 110 0.45 -15.54 -0.72
CA ALA A 110 -0.92 -15.11 -0.92
C ALA A 110 -1.65 -15.87 -2.03
N VAL A 111 -2.98 -15.78 -2.02
CA VAL A 111 -3.82 -16.02 -3.19
C VAL A 111 -4.19 -14.67 -3.79
N HIS A 112 -3.96 -14.54 -5.10
CA HIS A 112 -4.18 -13.33 -5.89
C HIS A 112 -5.40 -13.53 -6.79
N ILE A 113 -6.27 -12.52 -6.86
CA ILE A 113 -7.43 -12.45 -7.76
C ILE A 113 -7.28 -11.19 -8.62
N ASP A 114 -6.77 -11.36 -9.84
CA ASP A 114 -6.50 -10.25 -10.73
C ASP A 114 -7.73 -9.93 -11.57
N PHE A 115 -8.27 -8.72 -11.45
CA PHE A 115 -9.42 -8.29 -12.26
C PHE A 115 -8.94 -7.66 -13.57
N LEU A 116 -9.42 -8.18 -14.72
CA LEU A 116 -9.02 -7.68 -16.04
C LEU A 116 -9.57 -6.28 -16.32
N LYS A 117 -10.89 -6.08 -16.10
CA LYS A 117 -11.58 -4.78 -16.21
C LYS A 117 -12.85 -4.74 -15.31
N PRO A 118 -13.12 -3.63 -14.59
CA PRO A 118 -12.13 -2.62 -14.20
C PRO A 118 -11.05 -3.23 -13.28
N LYS A 119 -9.82 -2.69 -13.36
CA LYS A 119 -8.65 -3.20 -12.61
C LYS A 119 -8.72 -2.82 -11.13
N CYS A 120 -8.68 -3.82 -10.26
CA CYS A 120 -8.48 -3.72 -8.83
C CYS A 120 -8.29 -5.15 -8.34
N ASN A 121 -7.05 -5.55 -8.08
CA ASN A 121 -6.73 -6.92 -7.71
C ASN A 121 -7.03 -7.14 -6.23
N ILE A 122 -7.09 -8.41 -5.82
CA ILE A 122 -7.29 -8.77 -4.41
C ILE A 122 -6.19 -9.74 -4.02
N ASP A 123 -5.45 -9.38 -2.98
CA ASP A 123 -4.39 -10.18 -2.39
C ASP A 123 -4.84 -10.69 -1.03
N ILE A 124 -4.92 -12.01 -0.88
CA ILE A 124 -5.41 -12.65 0.33
C ILE A 124 -4.27 -13.43 0.99
N VAL A 125 -3.87 -12.99 2.19
CA VAL A 125 -2.77 -13.57 2.96
C VAL A 125 -3.33 -14.28 4.18
N TYR A 126 -2.99 -15.56 4.32
CA TYR A 126 -3.23 -16.30 5.56
C TYR A 126 -2.07 -16.08 6.54
N LEU A 127 -2.40 -15.80 7.79
CA LEU A 127 -1.46 -15.67 8.89
C LEU A 127 -1.86 -16.59 10.04
N THR A 128 -0.87 -17.09 10.78
CA THR A 128 -1.10 -17.67 12.11
C THR A 128 -1.66 -16.60 13.05
N ASN A 129 -2.28 -17.02 14.15
CA ASN A 129 -2.85 -16.08 15.13
C ASN A 129 -1.81 -15.07 15.67
N GLN A 130 -0.58 -15.51 15.89
CA GLN A 130 0.50 -14.63 16.36
C GLN A 130 0.94 -13.64 15.29
N GLU A 131 1.21 -14.11 14.06
CA GLU A 131 1.56 -13.25 12.92
C GLU A 131 0.45 -12.22 12.65
N PHE A 132 -0.83 -12.65 12.71
CA PHE A 132 -1.97 -11.77 12.53
C PHE A 132 -2.03 -10.68 13.59
N LYS A 133 -1.80 -11.02 14.87
CA LYS A 133 -1.77 -10.04 15.96
C LYS A 133 -0.66 -9.01 15.74
N GLN A 134 0.54 -9.46 15.36
CA GLN A 134 1.68 -8.58 15.07
C GLN A 134 1.39 -7.65 13.90
N GLU A 135 0.87 -8.18 12.78
CA GLU A 135 0.57 -7.38 11.60
C GLU A 135 -0.56 -6.38 11.87
N LYS A 136 -1.60 -6.79 12.60
CA LYS A 136 -2.67 -5.91 13.06
C LYS A 136 -2.14 -4.75 13.90
N MET A 137 -1.15 -5.00 14.76
CA MET A 137 -0.50 -3.94 15.55
C MET A 137 0.28 -2.96 14.67
N LYS A 138 1.06 -3.45 13.70
CA LYS A 138 1.79 -2.60 12.74
C LYS A 138 0.84 -1.71 11.94
N ILE A 139 -0.25 -2.28 11.41
CA ILE A 139 -1.29 -1.51 10.72
C ILE A 139 -1.86 -0.42 11.63
N ALA A 140 -2.17 -0.77 12.89
CA ALA A 140 -2.71 0.19 13.85
C ALA A 140 -1.73 1.33 14.18
N GLN A 141 -0.43 1.05 14.30
CA GLN A 141 0.60 2.07 14.51
C GLN A 141 0.66 3.07 13.35
N ILE A 142 0.68 2.59 12.10
CA ILE A 142 0.71 3.46 10.92
C ILE A 142 -0.61 4.24 10.79
N LYS A 143 -1.76 3.64 11.11
CA LYS A 143 -3.04 4.37 11.18
C LYS A 143 -3.04 5.51 12.20
N LYS A 144 -2.24 5.44 13.27
CA LYS A 144 -2.13 6.50 14.29
C LYS A 144 -1.26 7.68 13.85
N PHE A 145 -0.59 7.61 12.70
CA PHE A 145 0.16 8.74 12.18
C PHE A 145 -0.69 10.00 12.04
N ARG A 146 -0.08 11.13 12.41
CA ARG A 146 -0.64 12.47 12.18
C ARG A 146 -0.94 12.62 10.67
N PRO A 147 -2.02 13.34 10.28
CA PRO A 147 -2.36 13.56 8.87
C PRO A 147 -1.18 14.06 8.03
N LEU A 148 -0.33 14.92 8.61
CA LEU A 148 0.90 15.41 7.99
C LEU A 148 1.83 14.27 7.53
N HIS A 149 2.07 13.26 8.36
CA HIS A 149 2.97 12.15 8.07
C HIS A 149 2.36 11.21 7.01
N LYS A 150 1.06 10.92 7.12
CA LYS A 150 0.34 10.16 6.09
C LYS A 150 0.40 10.85 4.73
N ASN A 151 0.24 12.17 4.71
CA ASN A 151 0.33 12.98 3.50
C ASN A 151 1.76 12.99 2.92
N ALA A 152 2.79 13.10 3.76
CA ALA A 152 4.17 12.98 3.33
C ALA A 152 4.45 11.61 2.69
N ILE A 153 4.01 10.52 3.32
CA ILE A 153 4.14 9.16 2.77
C ILE A 153 3.49 9.06 1.38
N LYS A 154 2.26 9.58 1.22
CA LYS A 154 1.56 9.58 -0.08
C LYS A 154 2.33 10.33 -1.14
N LEU A 155 2.85 11.53 -0.83
CA LEU A 155 3.63 12.34 -1.75
C LEU A 155 4.94 11.63 -2.15
N VAL A 156 5.65 11.03 -1.19
CA VAL A 156 6.90 10.32 -1.48
C VAL A 156 6.66 9.07 -2.32
N LYS A 157 5.65 8.26 -2.00
CA LYS A 157 5.26 7.10 -2.83
C LYS A 157 4.90 7.52 -4.25
N TYR A 158 4.14 8.61 -4.39
CA TYR A 158 3.79 9.17 -5.68
C TYR A 158 5.05 9.60 -6.46
N ALA A 159 5.95 10.37 -5.84
CA ALA A 159 7.17 10.85 -6.46
C ALA A 159 8.10 9.70 -6.89
N LEU A 160 8.31 8.71 -6.02
CA LEU A 160 9.12 7.53 -6.34
C LEU A 160 8.54 6.73 -7.51
N SER A 161 7.22 6.55 -7.54
CA SER A 161 6.52 5.89 -8.66
C SER A 161 6.71 6.64 -9.98
N ARG A 162 6.55 7.98 -9.97
CA ARG A 162 6.78 8.84 -11.15
C ARG A 162 8.23 8.83 -11.60
N ALA A 163 9.16 8.78 -10.67
CA ALA A 163 10.59 8.63 -10.91
C ALA A 163 11.01 7.20 -11.30
N LYS A 164 10.05 6.26 -11.43
CA LYS A 164 10.27 4.84 -11.76
C LYS A 164 11.24 4.12 -10.79
N GLN A 165 11.27 4.55 -9.53
CA GLN A 165 12.13 3.96 -8.50
C GLN A 165 11.48 2.71 -7.90
N LYS A 166 11.71 1.56 -8.54
CA LYS A 166 11.16 0.27 -8.12
C LYS A 166 11.94 -0.41 -7.00
N ASN A 167 13.18 0.02 -6.78
CA ASN A 167 14.05 -0.55 -5.76
C ASN A 167 13.70 -0.09 -4.34
N ILE A 168 12.77 0.85 -4.14
CA ILE A 168 12.26 1.27 -2.84
C ILE A 168 10.78 0.88 -2.77
N ALA A 169 10.44 -0.07 -1.90
CA ALA A 169 9.08 -0.56 -1.78
C ALA A 169 8.20 0.41 -0.97
N SER A 170 6.91 0.47 -1.30
CA SER A 170 5.97 1.38 -0.66
C SER A 170 5.85 1.21 0.87
N HIS A 171 6.00 -0.03 1.37
CA HIS A 171 5.96 -0.27 2.82
C HIS A 171 7.21 0.25 3.53
N GLU A 172 8.36 0.32 2.84
CA GLU A 172 9.60 0.87 3.41
C GLU A 172 9.48 2.37 3.65
N VAL A 173 8.76 3.08 2.77
CA VAL A 173 8.45 4.51 2.96
C VAL A 173 7.62 4.73 4.24
N GLU A 174 6.67 3.83 4.53
CA GLU A 174 5.87 3.90 5.75
C GLU A 174 6.71 3.64 7.00
N LEU A 175 7.61 2.66 6.94
CA LEU A 175 8.51 2.31 8.04
C LEU A 175 9.52 3.43 8.29
N ALA A 176 10.11 4.01 7.24
CA ALA A 176 11.01 5.16 7.37
C ALA A 176 10.28 6.35 8.02
N CYS A 177 8.99 6.54 7.75
CA CYS A 177 8.22 7.60 8.39
C CYS A 177 8.08 7.46 9.92
N LEU A 178 8.28 6.25 10.48
CA LEU A 178 8.30 6.03 11.94
C LEU A 178 9.47 6.72 12.64
N THR A 179 10.57 7.00 11.94
CA THR A 179 11.78 7.60 12.52
C THR A 179 11.77 9.13 12.48
N PHE A 180 10.72 9.72 11.91
CA PHE A 180 10.62 11.17 11.69
C PHE A 180 9.51 11.79 12.54
N ASN A 181 9.81 12.96 13.11
CA ASN A 181 8.83 13.77 13.83
C ASN A 181 8.91 15.23 13.37
N TYR A 182 8.34 15.50 12.18
CA TYR A 182 8.34 16.85 11.60
C TYR A 182 7.00 17.55 11.76
N ASN A 183 7.03 18.88 11.85
CA ASN A 183 5.84 19.72 11.94
C ASN A 183 5.48 20.42 10.61
N SER A 184 6.32 20.27 9.59
CA SER A 184 6.11 20.79 8.24
C SER A 184 5.99 19.64 7.24
N LEU A 185 5.03 19.73 6.31
CA LEU A 185 4.84 18.74 5.27
C LEU A 185 6.02 18.73 4.29
N ALA A 186 6.50 19.90 3.89
CA ALA A 186 7.67 20.04 3.02
C ALA A 186 8.92 19.39 3.63
N ASP A 187 9.21 19.66 4.91
CA ASP A 187 10.39 19.09 5.58
C ASP A 187 10.26 17.58 5.73
N CYS A 188 9.07 17.10 6.13
CA CYS A 188 8.80 15.67 6.24
C CYS A 188 9.01 14.95 4.90
N VAL A 189 8.54 15.53 3.79
CA VAL A 189 8.75 14.99 2.43
C VAL A 189 10.23 15.00 2.06
N TYR A 190 10.92 16.12 2.25
CA TYR A 190 12.34 16.27 1.90
C TYR A 190 13.20 15.22 2.62
N HIS A 191 13.05 15.13 3.94
CA HIS A 191 13.83 14.19 4.75
C HIS A 191 13.47 12.74 4.47
N LEU A 192 12.20 12.43 4.22
CA LEU A 192 11.78 11.08 3.87
C LEU A 192 12.32 10.63 2.50
N VAL A 193 12.46 11.52 1.51
CA VAL A 193 13.15 11.20 0.25
C VAL A 193 14.66 11.05 0.48
N THR A 194 15.25 11.94 1.28
CA THR A 194 16.69 11.97 1.58
C THR A 194 17.15 10.71 2.32
N TYR A 195 16.28 10.14 3.17
CA TYR A 195 16.50 8.85 3.82
C TYR A 195 16.89 7.74 2.84
N PHE A 196 16.35 7.77 1.62
CA PHE A 196 16.64 6.79 0.57
C PHE A 196 17.75 7.21 -0.39
N SER A 197 18.47 8.30 -0.14
CA SER A 197 19.47 8.87 -1.07
C SER A 197 20.52 7.86 -1.56
N GLY A 198 21.05 7.00 -0.68
CA GLY A 198 21.99 5.94 -1.05
C GLY A 198 21.40 4.96 -2.06
N ARG A 199 20.15 4.50 -1.85
CA ARG A 199 19.44 3.60 -2.77
C ARG A 199 19.01 4.27 -4.06
N LEU A 200 18.71 5.57 -4.02
CA LEU A 200 18.45 6.34 -5.23
C LEU A 200 19.70 6.42 -6.12
N LYS A 201 20.87 6.68 -5.52
CA LYS A 201 22.16 6.72 -6.25
C LYS A 201 22.50 5.38 -6.90
N GLN A 202 22.30 4.27 -6.18
CA GLN A 202 22.48 2.91 -6.71
C GLN A 202 21.65 2.65 -7.98
N ASN A 203 20.51 3.32 -8.13
CA ASN A 203 19.62 3.19 -9.28
C ASN A 203 19.74 4.38 -10.26
N ARG A 204 20.88 5.07 -10.28
CA ARG A 204 21.16 6.23 -11.17
C ARG A 204 20.11 7.34 -11.07
N SER A 205 19.64 7.59 -9.85
CA SER A 205 18.69 8.65 -9.52
C SER A 205 19.25 9.56 -8.43
N SER A 206 18.59 10.69 -8.18
CA SER A 206 18.95 11.66 -7.13
C SER A 206 17.73 12.09 -6.33
N VAL A 207 17.97 12.68 -5.15
CA VAL A 207 16.93 13.30 -4.33
C VAL A 207 16.20 14.36 -5.16
N ASP A 208 16.93 15.27 -5.80
CA ASP A 208 16.35 16.35 -6.62
C ASP A 208 15.49 15.82 -7.77
N ARG A 209 15.93 14.74 -8.43
CA ARG A 209 15.16 14.10 -9.50
C ARG A 209 13.81 13.59 -9.01
N VAL A 210 13.76 13.03 -7.80
CA VAL A 210 12.51 12.57 -7.18
C VAL A 210 11.66 13.77 -6.74
N LEU A 211 12.27 14.76 -6.10
CA LEU A 211 11.58 15.96 -5.62
C LEU A 211 11.01 16.82 -6.75
N ASN A 212 11.61 16.81 -7.94
CA ASN A 212 11.09 17.51 -9.13
C ASN A 212 9.67 17.08 -9.53
N PHE A 213 9.19 15.91 -9.12
CA PHE A 213 7.79 15.50 -9.32
C PHE A 213 6.81 16.14 -8.32
N LEU A 214 7.33 16.85 -7.33
CA LEU A 214 6.62 17.53 -6.25
C LEU A 214 6.83 19.05 -6.26
N LEU A 215 7.75 19.54 -7.09
CA LEU A 215 8.13 20.94 -7.29
C LEU A 215 7.39 21.60 -8.43
#